data_AF-A0A525I8I0-F1
#
_entry.id   AF-A0A525I8I0-F1
#
_cell.length_a   1.000
_cell.length_b   1.000
_cell.length_c   1.000
_cell.angle_alpha   90.00
_cell.angle_beta   90.00
_cell.angle_gamma   90.00
#
_symmetry.space_group_name_H-M   'P 1'
#
loop_
_entity.id
_entity.type
_entity.pdbx_description
1 polymer ?
#
loop_
_entity_poly.entity_id
_entity_poly.type
_entity_poly.pdbx_seq_one_letter_code
_entity_poly.pdbx_strand_id
1 'polypeptide(L)'
;MPAGVLRANKQRKHRYVQKAAEHHKQSVEHHTHAARHHGEAAKHHEAGQHEKAAHHAHTARGHALHARHHSDEAAKSHMEEHGKK
;
A
#
# COMPACT_ATOMS: atom_id res chain seq x y z
N MET A 1 0.11 15.35 -35.65
CA MET A 1 0.91 14.69 -34.60
C MET A 1 1.50 13.39 -35.18
N PRO A 2 2.82 13.17 -35.15
CA PRO A 2 3.43 11.99 -35.78
C PRO A 2 3.18 10.71 -34.97
N ALA A 3 2.95 9.59 -35.66
CA ALA A 3 2.58 8.28 -35.09
C ALA A 3 3.56 7.75 -34.01
N GLY A 4 4.83 8.17 -34.03
CA GLY A 4 5.83 7.79 -33.02
C GLY A 4 5.53 8.31 -31.61
N VAL A 5 4.87 9.48 -31.48
CA VAL A 5 4.55 10.10 -30.19
C VAL A 5 3.42 9.34 -29.47
N LEU A 6 2.42 8.85 -30.23
CA LEU A 6 1.34 8.04 -29.67
C LEU A 6 1.83 6.71 -29.10
N ARG A 7 2.77 6.05 -29.79
CA ARG A 7 3.34 4.76 -29.34
C ARG A 7 4.14 4.91 -28.05
N ALA A 8 4.91 5.99 -27.91
CA ALA A 8 5.67 6.30 -26.70
C ALA A 8 4.76 6.61 -25.50
N ASN A 9 3.68 7.36 -25.70
CA ASN A 9 2.70 7.67 -24.64
C ASN A 9 1.96 6.42 -24.16
N LYS A 10 1.59 5.50 -25.06
CA LYS A 10 0.93 4.23 -24.69
C LYS A 10 1.83 3.35 -23.80
N GLN A 11 3.13 3.29 -24.09
CA GLN A 11 4.09 2.53 -23.28
C GLN A 11 4.33 3.15 -21.90
N ARG A 12 4.39 4.49 -21.81
CA ARG A 12 4.48 5.19 -20.51
C ARG A 12 3.26 4.92 -19.63
N LYS A 13 2.05 5.03 -20.20
CA LYS A 13 0.79 4.75 -19.48
C LYS A 13 0.75 3.32 -18.96
N HIS A 14 1.19 2.34 -19.76
CA HIS A 14 1.24 0.94 -19.35
C HIS A 14 2.24 0.67 -18.20
N ARG A 15 3.43 1.31 -18.20
CA ARG A 15 4.39 1.18 -17.08
C ARG A 15 3.86 1.79 -15.79
N TYR A 16 3.02 2.82 -15.88
CA TYR A 16 2.49 3.55 -14.74
C TYR A 16 1.33 2.82 -14.04
N VAL A 17 0.37 2.31 -14.82
CA VAL A 17 -0.71 1.46 -14.30
C VAL A 17 -0.13 0.22 -13.59
N GLN A 18 0.97 -0.34 -14.10
CA GLN A 18 1.67 -1.44 -13.43
C GLN A 18 2.27 -1.03 -12.07
N LYS A 19 2.86 0.16 -11.96
CA LYS A 19 3.39 0.68 -10.69
C LYS A 19 2.29 0.93 -9.66
N ALA A 20 1.19 1.56 -10.06
CA ALA A 20 0.04 1.75 -9.18
C ALA A 20 -0.53 0.40 -8.70
N ALA A 21 -0.65 -0.58 -9.60
CA ALA A 21 -1.11 -1.92 -9.26
C ALA A 21 -0.16 -2.65 -8.29
N GLU A 22 1.15 -2.50 -8.45
CA GLU A 22 2.15 -3.06 -7.53
C GLU A 22 2.02 -2.46 -6.13
N HIS A 23 1.93 -1.14 -6.03
CA HIS A 23 1.71 -0.47 -4.75
C HIS A 23 0.38 -0.87 -4.10
N HIS A 24 -0.70 -1.05 -4.85
CA HIS A 24 -1.93 -1.60 -4.29
C HIS A 24 -1.74 -3.02 -3.73
N LYS A 25 -1.00 -3.89 -4.42
CA LYS A 25 -0.70 -5.24 -3.90
C LYS A 25 0.11 -5.19 -2.60
N GLN A 26 1.13 -4.34 -2.54
CA GLN A 26 1.94 -4.15 -1.33
C GLN A 26 1.12 -3.58 -0.17
N SER A 27 0.19 -2.65 -0.46
CA SER A 27 -0.74 -2.11 0.51
C SER A 27 -1.66 -3.19 1.09
N VAL A 28 -2.24 -4.05 0.25
CA VAL A 28 -3.07 -5.19 0.68
C VAL A 28 -2.27 -6.17 1.56
N GLU A 29 -1.04 -6.50 1.16
CA GLU A 29 -0.17 -7.39 1.94
C GLU A 29 0.07 -6.83 3.34
N HIS A 30 0.49 -5.58 3.46
CA HIS A 30 0.72 -4.95 4.76
C HIS A 30 -0.57 -4.78 5.57
N HIS A 31 -1.71 -4.43 4.96
CA HIS A 31 -2.99 -4.42 5.68
C HIS A 31 -3.37 -5.80 6.22
N THR A 32 -3.10 -6.87 5.47
CA THR A 32 -3.34 -8.24 5.91
C THR A 32 -2.47 -8.60 7.12
N HIS A 33 -1.19 -8.24 7.11
CA HIS A 33 -0.31 -8.42 8.27
C HIS A 33 -0.74 -7.58 9.47
N ALA A 34 -1.14 -6.33 9.26
CA ALA A 34 -1.64 -5.46 10.32
C ALA A 34 -2.90 -6.04 10.97
N ALA A 35 -3.87 -6.51 10.18
CA ALA A 35 -5.09 -7.13 10.68
C ALA A 35 -4.79 -8.40 11.51
N ARG A 36 -3.88 -9.25 11.02
CA ARG A 36 -3.43 -10.44 11.76
C ARG A 36 -2.83 -10.07 13.11
N HIS A 37 -1.92 -9.10 13.15
CA HIS A 37 -1.30 -8.67 14.40
C HIS A 37 -2.28 -7.97 15.34
N HIS A 38 -3.23 -7.18 14.85
CA HIS A 38 -4.31 -6.66 15.70
C HIS A 38 -5.18 -7.78 16.31
N GLY A 39 -5.46 -8.83 15.54
CA GLY A 39 -6.16 -10.02 16.06
C GLY A 39 -5.39 -10.73 17.18
N GLU A 40 -4.08 -10.94 17.00
CA GLU A 40 -3.23 -11.53 18.05
C GLU A 40 -3.11 -10.61 19.28
N ALA A 41 -3.02 -9.29 19.06
CA ALA A 41 -3.01 -8.32 20.15
C ALA A 41 -4.29 -8.39 21.00
N ALA A 42 -5.45 -8.47 20.35
CA ALA A 42 -6.74 -8.62 21.02
C ALA A 42 -6.78 -9.90 21.87
N LYS A 43 -6.41 -11.06 21.29
CA LYS A 43 -6.34 -12.33 22.03
C LYS A 43 -5.43 -12.26 23.26
N HIS A 44 -4.25 -11.67 23.12
CA HIS A 44 -3.33 -11.52 24.24
C HIS A 44 -3.86 -10.55 25.31
N HIS A 45 -4.56 -9.49 24.91
CA HIS A 45 -5.21 -8.59 25.85
C HIS A 45 -6.34 -9.26 26.64
N GLU A 46 -7.20 -10.02 25.96
CA GLU A 46 -8.26 -10.81 26.59
C GLU A 46 -7.69 -11.86 27.57
N ALA A 47 -6.52 -12.42 27.25
CA ALA A 47 -5.81 -13.37 28.11
C ALA A 47 -4.94 -12.70 29.21
N GLY A 48 -4.99 -11.38 29.38
CA GLY A 48 -4.20 -10.63 30.38
C GLY A 48 -2.70 -10.51 30.09
N GLN A 49 -2.25 -10.91 28.89
CA GLN A 49 -0.85 -10.85 28.46
C GLN A 49 -0.54 -9.51 27.78
N HIS A 50 -0.58 -8.42 28.56
CA HIS A 50 -0.48 -7.04 28.05
C HIS A 50 0.82 -6.74 27.28
N GLU A 51 1.96 -7.31 27.70
CA GLU A 51 3.23 -7.09 27.00
C GLU A 51 3.22 -7.64 25.57
N LYS A 52 2.66 -8.85 25.38
CA LYS A 52 2.52 -9.45 24.04
C LYS A 52 1.48 -8.70 23.21
N ALA A 53 0.39 -8.28 23.84
CA ALA A 53 -0.59 -7.45 23.16
C ALA A 53 0.00 -6.13 22.65
N ALA A 54 0.79 -5.44 23.48
CA ALA A 54 1.48 -4.21 23.12
C ALA A 54 2.48 -4.44 21.97
N HIS A 55 3.26 -5.52 22.02
CA HIS A 55 4.17 -5.89 20.94
C HIS A 55 3.42 -6.07 19.61
N HIS A 56 2.36 -6.89 19.60
CA HIS A 56 1.58 -7.10 18.39
C HIS A 56 0.87 -5.84 17.90
N ALA A 57 0.34 -5.00 18.79
CA ALA A 57 -0.25 -3.71 18.41
C ALA A 57 0.77 -2.77 17.77
N HIS A 58 2.00 -2.74 18.28
CA HIS A 58 3.09 -1.95 17.70
C HIS A 58 3.46 -2.45 16.29
N THR A 59 3.63 -3.76 16.13
CA THR A 59 3.92 -4.38 14.83
C THR A 59 2.80 -4.15 13.82
N ALA A 60 1.54 -4.26 14.25
CA ALA A 60 0.38 -3.97 13.42
C ALA A 60 0.39 -2.52 12.91
N ARG A 61 0.70 -1.57 13.79
CA ARG A 61 0.85 -0.15 13.42
C ARG A 61 1.97 0.06 12.40
N GLY A 62 3.10 -0.61 12.54
CA GLY A 62 4.19 -0.55 11.57
C GLY A 62 3.73 -0.96 10.16
N HIS A 63 3.01 -2.09 10.07
CA HIS A 63 2.43 -2.51 8.79
C HIS A 63 1.35 -1.54 8.27
N ALA A 64 0.49 -1.00 9.12
CA ALA A 64 -0.51 -0.01 8.70
C ALA A 64 0.13 1.25 8.10
N LEU A 65 1.28 1.70 8.63
CA LEU A 65 2.04 2.81 8.07
C LEU A 65 2.61 2.48 6.68
N HIS A 66 3.17 1.29 6.48
CA HIS A 66 3.64 0.86 5.16
C HIS A 66 2.49 0.70 4.16
N ALA A 67 1.36 0.16 4.60
CA ALA A 67 0.19 0.03 3.74
C ALA A 67 -0.30 1.41 3.26
N ARG A 68 -0.38 2.38 4.18
CA ARG A 68 -0.68 3.76 3.84
C ARG A 68 0.34 4.37 2.88
N HIS A 69 1.63 4.16 3.12
CA HIS A 69 2.68 4.65 2.22
C HIS A 69 2.46 4.16 0.78
N HIS A 70 2.21 2.87 0.60
CA HIS A 70 1.93 2.33 -0.73
C HIS A 70 0.60 2.81 -1.32
N SER A 71 -0.45 2.97 -0.52
CA SER A 71 -1.70 3.60 -0.99
C SER A 71 -1.47 5.03 -1.48
N ASP A 72 -0.63 5.81 -0.79
CA ASP A 72 -0.26 7.17 -1.19
C ASP A 72 0.58 7.16 -2.48
N GLU A 73 1.53 6.23 -2.63
CA GLU A 73 2.32 6.09 -3.87
C GLU A 73 1.47 5.62 -5.06
N ALA A 74 0.49 4.74 -4.84
CA ALA A 74 -0.48 4.37 -5.85
C ALA A 74 -1.33 5.58 -6.28
N ALA A 75 -1.76 6.42 -5.34
CA ALA A 75 -2.53 7.63 -5.63
C ALA A 75 -1.70 8.68 -6.40
N LYS A 76 -0.43 8.89 -6.04
CA LYS A 76 0.51 9.71 -6.84
C LYS A 76 0.73 9.12 -8.22
N SER A 77 0.78 7.79 -8.28
CA SER A 77 0.73 6.99 -9.50
C SER A 77 -0.65 6.97 -10.17
N HIS A 78 -1.57 7.87 -9.83
CA HIS A 78 -2.69 8.28 -10.69
C HIS A 78 -2.66 9.78 -11.05
N MET A 79 -2.10 10.64 -10.20
CA MET A 79 -2.08 12.09 -10.41
C MET A 79 -1.06 12.57 -11.44
N GLU A 80 0.10 11.93 -11.56
CA GLU A 80 1.08 12.22 -12.62
C GLU A 80 0.55 11.87 -14.04
N GLU A 81 -0.54 11.09 -14.17
CA GLU A 81 -1.27 10.91 -15.43
C GLU A 81 -2.00 12.19 -15.88
N HIS A 82 -2.37 13.06 -14.93
CA HIS A 82 -3.17 14.27 -15.18
C HIS A 82 -2.46 15.59 -14.86
N GLY A 83 -1.23 15.57 -14.33
CA GLY A 83 -0.42 16.76 -14.00
C GLY A 83 0.20 17.51 -15.17
N LYS A 84 -0.23 17.26 -16.42
CA LYS A 84 0.15 18.06 -17.59
C LYS A 84 -1.09 18.50 -18.35
N LYS A 85 -1.67 19.61 -17.90
CA LYS A 85 -2.37 20.55 -18.79
C LYS A 85 -1.56 21.84 -18.80
#